data_AF-A0A2S9K6C8-F1
#
_entry.id   AF-A0A2S9K6C8-F1
#
_cell.length_a   1.000
_cell.length_b   1.000
_cell.length_c   1.000
_cell.angle_alpha   90.00
_cell.angle_beta   90.00
_cell.angle_gamma   90.00
#
_symmetry.space_group_name_H-M   'P 1'
#
loop_
_entity.id
_entity.type
_entity.pdbx_description
1 polymer ?
#
loop_
_entity_poly.entity_id
_entity_poly.type
_entity_poly.pdbx_seq_one_letter_code
_entity_poly.pdbx_strand_id
1 'polypeptide(L)'
;MAEQDRPHADPAPERVTQALRGWLQDGVALLRVRLELFGVEAREHALASVELLLAGLAALLFLGLGLGFLAVLLTVLLWDSHRLLALAIFTTLFLTLGLLALWLLRQRWQATQRWFDASLQELGRDEQRLSR
;
A
#
# COMPACT_ATOMS: atom_id res chain seq x y z
N MET A 1 -61.05 50.08 3.84
CA MET A 1 -59.84 50.92 3.88
C MET A 1 -58.88 50.19 4.80
N ALA A 2 -58.18 49.19 4.25
CA ALA A 2 -56.78 49.30 3.79
C ALA A 2 -55.92 49.66 5.00
N GLU A 3 -54.97 48.86 5.46
CA GLU A 3 -53.93 48.08 4.82
C GLU A 3 -53.22 47.46 6.06
N GLN A 4 -52.77 46.22 6.14
CA GLN A 4 -51.54 45.75 5.52
C GLN A 4 -51.23 44.42 6.21
N ASP A 5 -51.58 43.30 5.56
CA ASP A 5 -50.95 42.01 5.82
C ASP A 5 -49.50 42.16 5.38
N ARG A 6 -48.59 42.42 6.32
CA ARG A 6 -47.16 42.56 6.02
C ARG A 6 -46.50 41.20 6.17
N PRO A 7 -46.11 40.52 5.08
CA PRO A 7 -45.22 39.38 5.20
C PRO A 7 -43.95 39.86 5.90
N HIS A 8 -43.63 39.25 7.03
CA HIS A 8 -42.37 39.48 7.73
C HIS A 8 -41.26 38.96 6.82
N ALA A 9 -40.70 39.88 6.02
CA ALA A 9 -39.55 39.61 5.18
C ALA A 9 -38.33 39.43 6.10
N ASP A 10 -38.08 38.19 6.51
CA ASP A 10 -36.85 37.85 7.20
C ASP A 10 -35.64 38.26 6.35
N PRO A 11 -34.60 38.85 6.95
CA PRO A 11 -33.48 39.38 6.21
C PRO A 11 -32.78 38.22 5.48
N ALA A 12 -32.60 38.40 4.17
CA ALA A 12 -31.93 37.47 3.25
C ALA A 12 -30.57 36.86 3.71
N PRO A 13 -29.74 37.49 4.59
CA PRO A 13 -28.50 36.89 5.05
C PRO A 13 -28.69 35.61 5.88
N GLU A 14 -29.81 35.46 6.61
CA GLU A 14 -30.02 34.30 7.48
C GLU A 14 -30.37 33.03 6.70
N ARG A 15 -31.12 33.16 5.60
CA ARG A 15 -31.45 32.01 4.72
C ARG A 15 -30.22 31.50 3.97
N VAL A 16 -29.33 32.38 3.52
CA VAL A 16 -28.11 31.99 2.80
C VAL A 16 -27.12 31.29 3.74
N THR A 17 -26.97 31.79 4.97
CA THR A 17 -26.10 31.17 5.97
C THR A 17 -26.64 29.82 6.45
N GLN A 18 -27.95 29.68 6.62
CA GLN A 18 -28.59 28.39 6.93
C GLN A 18 -28.46 27.38 5.78
N ALA A 19 -28.66 27.81 4.52
CA ALA A 19 -28.48 26.95 3.36
C ALA A 19 -27.02 26.44 3.24
N LEU A 20 -26.03 27.32 3.42
CA LEU A 20 -24.61 26.94 3.45
C LEU A 20 -24.30 25.96 4.57
N ARG A 21 -24.86 26.19 5.76
CA ARG A 21 -24.64 25.34 6.94
C ARG A 21 -25.28 23.96 6.76
N GLY A 22 -26.45 23.88 6.12
CA GLY A 22 -27.09 22.61 5.77
C GLY A 22 -26.27 21.81 4.76
N TRP A 23 -25.77 22.46 3.70
CA TRP A 23 -24.92 21.80 2.70
C TRP A 23 -23.58 21.30 3.27
N LEU A 24 -22.99 22.05 4.21
CA LEU A 24 -21.79 21.61 4.92
C LEU A 24 -22.08 20.40 5.81
N GLN A 25 -23.22 20.38 6.49
CA GLN A 25 -23.63 19.24 7.32
C GLN A 25 -23.88 17.98 6.48
N ASP A 26 -24.59 18.12 5.36
CA ASP A 26 -24.86 17.01 4.43
C ASP A 26 -23.57 16.51 3.76
N GLY A 27 -22.68 17.43 3.36
CA GLY A 27 -21.36 17.09 2.81
C GLY A 27 -20.49 16.33 3.80
N VAL A 28 -20.44 16.76 5.06
CA VAL A 28 -19.69 16.08 6.13
C VAL A 28 -20.30 14.72 6.45
N ALA A 29 -21.63 14.58 6.43
CA ALA A 29 -22.31 13.31 6.63
C ALA A 29 -22.00 12.30 5.51
N LEU A 30 -22.01 12.75 4.25
CA LEU A 30 -21.65 11.92 3.09
C LEU A 30 -20.17 11.51 3.11
N LEU A 31 -19.27 12.41 3.51
CA LEU A 31 -17.85 12.13 3.70
C LEU A 31 -17.64 11.08 4.78
N ARG A 32 -18.34 11.20 5.91
CA ARG A 32 -18.27 10.25 7.02
C ARG A 32 -18.69 8.84 6.57
N VAL A 33 -19.80 8.71 5.86
CA VAL A 33 -20.29 7.41 5.36
C VAL A 33 -19.31 6.79 4.35
N ARG A 34 -18.74 7.59 3.44
CA ARG A 34 -17.73 7.08 2.50
C ARG A 34 -16.42 6.71 3.17
N LEU A 35 -15.96 7.46 4.17
CA LEU A 35 -14.76 7.11 4.94
C LEU A 35 -14.96 5.84 5.76
N GLU A 36 -16.18 5.60 6.25
CA GLU A 36 -16.55 4.35 6.93
C GLU A 36 -16.51 3.17 5.94
N LEU A 37 -17.06 3.34 4.73
CA LEU A 37 -16.99 2.32 3.67
C LEU A 37 -15.54 2.08 3.19
N PHE A 38 -14.81 3.14 2.86
CA PHE A 38 -13.39 3.07 2.47
C PHE A 38 -12.54 2.44 3.56
N GLY A 39 -12.82 2.74 4.83
CA GLY A 39 -12.12 2.16 5.97
C GLY A 39 -12.37 0.66 6.13
N VAL A 40 -13.54 0.17 5.76
CA VAL A 40 -13.88 -1.26 5.77
C VAL A 40 -13.28 -1.98 4.55
N GLU A 41 -13.46 -1.44 3.33
CA GLU A 41 -12.89 -2.00 2.10
C GLU A 41 -11.35 -2.00 2.13
N ALA A 42 -10.73 -0.93 2.66
CA ALA A 42 -9.28 -0.87 2.83
C ALA A 42 -8.76 -1.94 3.81
N ARG A 43 -9.51 -2.25 4.88
CA ARG A 43 -9.13 -3.32 5.82
C ARG A 43 -9.21 -4.69 5.17
N GLU A 44 -10.25 -4.93 4.38
CA GLU A 44 -10.48 -6.21 3.72
C GLU A 44 -9.42 -6.48 2.65
N HIS A 45 -9.05 -5.47 1.85
CA HIS A 45 -7.97 -5.59 0.87
C HIS A 45 -6.57 -5.54 1.49
N ALA A 46 -6.38 -4.85 2.61
CA ALA A 46 -5.09 -4.81 3.30
C ALA A 46 -4.73 -6.16 3.91
N LEU A 47 -5.68 -6.86 4.53
CA LEU A 47 -5.44 -8.20 5.10
C LEU A 47 -5.05 -9.20 4.02
N ALA A 48 -5.78 -9.23 2.89
CA ALA A 48 -5.45 -10.09 1.75
C ALA A 48 -4.07 -9.77 1.16
N SER A 49 -3.70 -8.48 1.10
CA SER A 49 -2.37 -8.04 0.63
C SER A 49 -1.25 -8.47 1.59
N VAL A 50 -1.48 -8.36 2.90
CA VAL A 50 -0.54 -8.79 3.94
C VAL A 50 -0.37 -10.31 3.94
N GLU A 51 -1.45 -11.06 3.77
CA GLU A 51 -1.42 -12.52 3.65
C GLU A 51 -0.63 -12.95 2.41
N LEU A 52 -0.86 -12.32 1.25
CA LEU A 52 -0.10 -12.57 0.04
C LEU A 52 1.39 -12.22 0.22
N LEU A 53 1.72 -11.14 0.93
CA LEU A 53 3.09 -10.76 1.26
C LEU A 53 3.77 -11.78 2.18
N LEU A 54 3.08 -12.24 3.23
CA LEU A 54 3.56 -13.27 4.14
C LEU A 54 3.76 -14.60 3.42
N ALA A 55 2.80 -15.01 2.59
CA ALA A 55 2.90 -16.21 1.76
C ALA A 55 4.06 -16.10 0.76
N GLY A 56 4.23 -14.95 0.12
CA GLY A 56 5.36 -14.66 -0.75
C GLY A 56 6.69 -14.73 -0.01
N LEU A 57 6.80 -14.11 1.16
CA LEU A 57 8.00 -14.17 2.01
C LEU A 57 8.31 -15.61 2.43
N ALA A 58 7.31 -16.35 2.89
CA ALA A 58 7.46 -17.77 3.24
C ALA A 58 7.94 -18.59 2.04
N ALA A 59 7.33 -18.41 0.85
CA ALA A 59 7.75 -19.09 -0.37
C ALA A 59 9.21 -18.76 -0.74
N LEU A 60 9.63 -17.51 -0.63
CA LEU A 60 11.03 -17.12 -0.86
C LEU A 60 11.98 -17.78 0.15
N LEU A 61 11.60 -17.84 1.43
CA LEU A 61 12.41 -18.50 2.47
C LEU A 61 12.55 -20.00 2.19
N PHE A 62 11.44 -20.69 1.88
CA PHE A 62 11.45 -22.11 1.54
C PHE A 62 12.26 -22.39 0.27
N LEU A 63 12.14 -21.56 -0.77
CA LEU A 63 12.95 -21.66 -1.98
C LEU A 63 14.44 -21.46 -1.69
N GLY A 64 14.80 -20.44 -0.92
CA GLY A 64 16.18 -20.20 -0.52
C GLY A 64 16.78 -21.36 0.27
N LEU A 65 16.01 -21.90 1.21
CA LEU A 65 16.41 -23.08 2.00
C LEU A 65 16.55 -24.34 1.13
N GLY A 66 15.58 -24.59 0.25
CA GLY A 66 15.61 -25.73 -0.68
C GLY A 66 16.78 -25.66 -1.65
N LEU A 67 17.08 -24.47 -2.17
CA LEU A 67 18.26 -24.24 -3.00
C LEU A 67 19.55 -24.52 -2.21
N GLY A 68 19.61 -24.09 -0.94
CA GLY A 68 20.73 -24.36 -0.03
C GLY A 68 20.97 -25.86 0.14
N PHE A 69 19.92 -26.61 0.46
CA PHE A 69 19.99 -28.07 0.54
C PHE A 69 20.38 -28.72 -0.79
N LEU A 70 19.87 -28.22 -1.92
CA LEU A 70 20.22 -28.73 -3.25
C LEU A 70 21.72 -28.56 -3.54
N ALA A 71 22.30 -27.41 -3.19
CA ALA A 71 23.75 -27.20 -3.33
C ALA A 71 24.56 -28.14 -2.44
N VAL A 72 24.16 -28.35 -1.19
CA VAL A 72 24.83 -29.31 -0.31
C VAL A 72 24.73 -30.73 -0.87
N LEU A 73 23.54 -31.16 -1.30
CA LEU A 73 23.29 -32.47 -1.87
C LEU A 73 24.16 -32.70 -3.11
N LEU A 74 24.20 -31.73 -4.02
CA LEU A 74 25.04 -31.84 -5.23
C LEU A 74 26.53 -31.77 -4.90
N THR A 75 26.93 -30.97 -3.92
CA THR A 75 28.33 -30.93 -3.45
C THR A 75 28.76 -32.30 -2.94
N VAL A 76 27.94 -32.94 -2.10
CA VAL A 76 28.17 -34.29 -1.59
C VAL A 76 28.17 -35.32 -2.72
N LEU A 77 27.22 -35.23 -3.65
CA LEU A 77 27.11 -36.16 -4.78
C LEU A 77 28.33 -36.10 -5.72
N LEU A 78 28.89 -34.90 -5.92
CA LEU A 78 30.03 -34.68 -6.83
C LEU A 78 31.40 -34.72 -6.13
N TRP A 79 31.41 -34.91 -4.80
CA TRP A 79 32.60 -34.80 -3.95
C TRP A 79 33.67 -35.85 -4.25
N ASP A 80 33.31 -37.02 -4.77
CA ASP A 80 34.24 -38.15 -4.81
C ASP A 80 35.34 -38.00 -5.87
N SER A 81 35.05 -37.38 -7.01
CA SER A 81 36.02 -37.26 -8.12
C SER A 81 36.58 -35.85 -8.36
N HIS A 82 35.83 -34.77 -8.07
CA HIS A 82 36.21 -33.41 -8.49
C HIS A 82 35.81 -32.32 -7.47
N ARG A 83 36.25 -32.47 -6.22
CA ARG A 83 35.93 -31.58 -5.09
C ARG A 83 36.01 -30.08 -5.40
N LEU A 84 37.09 -29.64 -6.05
CA LEU A 84 37.30 -28.23 -6.39
C LEU A 84 36.34 -27.72 -7.49
N LEU A 85 36.03 -28.57 -8.48
CA LEU A 85 35.14 -28.23 -9.60
C LEU A 85 33.68 -28.17 -9.12
N ALA A 86 33.29 -29.08 -8.22
CA ALA A 86 32.02 -29.03 -7.51
C ALA A 86 31.90 -27.72 -6.71
N LEU A 87 32.90 -27.39 -5.89
CA LEU A 87 32.91 -26.15 -5.12
C LEU A 87 32.80 -24.91 -6.02
N ALA A 88 33.59 -24.85 -7.11
CA ALA A 88 33.61 -23.69 -8.00
C ALA A 88 32.24 -23.48 -8.68
N ILE A 89 31.66 -24.54 -9.26
CA ILE A 89 30.34 -24.47 -9.92
C ILE A 89 29.27 -24.04 -8.92
N PHE A 90 29.20 -24.66 -7.73
CA PHE A 90 28.20 -24.28 -6.73
C PHE A 90 28.40 -22.88 -6.20
N THR A 91 29.63 -22.46 -5.96
CA THR A 91 29.93 -21.09 -5.51
C THR A 91 29.49 -20.07 -6.56
N THR A 92 29.83 -20.28 -7.83
CA THR A 92 29.42 -19.36 -8.90
C THR A 92 27.91 -19.36 -9.10
N LEU A 93 27.26 -20.54 -9.05
CA LEU A 93 25.82 -20.68 -9.22
C LEU A 93 25.04 -20.04 -8.05
N PHE A 94 25.50 -20.21 -6.82
CA PHE A 94 24.91 -19.55 -5.65
C PHE A 94 25.11 -18.04 -5.67
N LEU A 95 26.31 -17.57 -6.03
CA LEU A 95 26.59 -16.14 -6.12
C LEU A 95 25.73 -15.48 -7.21
N THR A 96 25.60 -16.11 -8.37
CA THR A 96 24.79 -15.59 -9.47
C THR A 96 23.31 -15.58 -9.12
N LEU A 97 22.75 -16.67 -8.57
CA LEU A 97 21.36 -16.70 -8.11
C LEU A 97 21.09 -15.72 -6.97
N GLY A 98 22.03 -15.61 -6.02
CA GLY A 98 21.97 -14.64 -4.93
C GLY A 98 21.97 -13.20 -5.44
N LEU A 99 22.86 -12.85 -6.37
CA LEU A 99 22.87 -11.53 -7.01
C LEU A 99 21.57 -11.25 -7.78
N LEU A 100 21.07 -12.24 -8.53
CA LEU A 100 19.84 -12.09 -9.29
C LEU A 100 18.65 -11.82 -8.37
N ALA A 101 18.54 -12.59 -7.28
CA ALA A 101 17.52 -12.42 -6.25
C ALA A 101 17.63 -11.05 -5.56
N LEU A 102 18.85 -10.59 -5.24
CA LEU A 102 19.09 -9.28 -4.66
C LEU A 102 18.70 -8.15 -5.62
N TRP A 103 18.98 -8.32 -6.92
CA TRP A 103 18.62 -7.37 -7.96
C TRP A 103 17.11 -7.27 -8.16
N LEU A 104 16.43 -8.42 -8.26
CA LEU A 104 14.96 -8.50 -8.33
C LEU A 104 14.31 -7.86 -7.09
N LEU A 105 14.84 -8.15 -5.89
CA LEU A 105 14.34 -7.57 -4.64
C LEU A 105 14.55 -6.05 -4.61
N ARG A 106 15.72 -5.54 -5.02
CA ARG A 106 15.97 -4.09 -5.13
C ARG A 106 15.04 -3.42 -6.14
N GLN A 107 14.81 -4.04 -7.29
CA GLN A 107 13.90 -3.51 -8.31
C GLN A 107 12.47 -3.41 -7.77
N ARG A 108 12.00 -4.45 -7.07
CA ARG A 108 10.67 -4.47 -6.45
C ARG A 108 10.55 -3.47 -5.29
N TRP A 109 11.58 -3.35 -4.45
CA TRP A 109 11.62 -2.38 -3.35
C TRP A 109 11.56 -0.93 -3.85
N GLN A 110 12.31 -0.61 -4.91
CA GLN A 110 12.28 0.72 -5.53
C GLN A 110 10.92 1.05 -6.15
N ALA A 111 10.22 0.06 -6.71
CA ALA A 111 8.87 0.25 -7.20
C ALA A 111 7.88 0.54 -6.06
N THR A 112 7.95 -0.20 -4.94
CA THR A 112 7.06 -0.02 -3.78
C THR A 112 7.25 1.31 -3.06
N GLN A 113 8.50 1.78 -2.87
CA GLN A 113 8.78 3.07 -2.22
C GLN A 113 8.17 4.25 -2.99
N ARG A 114 8.20 4.22 -4.33
CA ARG A 114 7.64 5.30 -5.16
C ARG A 114 6.12 5.47 -5.01
N TRP A 115 5.39 4.39 -4.71
CA TRP A 115 3.93 4.42 -4.56
C TRP A 115 3.51 4.95 -3.20
N PHE A 116 4.28 4.63 -2.16
CA PHE A 116 4.08 5.18 -0.80
C PHE A 116 4.47 6.66 -0.73
N ASP A 117 5.59 7.06 -1.32
CA ASP A 117 6.01 8.46 -1.36
C ASP A 117 5.02 9.35 -2.13
N ALA A 118 4.50 8.86 -3.26
CA ALA A 118 3.47 9.58 -4.00
C ALA A 118 2.18 9.73 -3.18
N SER A 119 1.76 8.67 -2.47
CA SER A 119 0.56 8.71 -1.62
C SER A 119 0.75 9.63 -0.41
N LEU A 120 1.92 9.62 0.24
CA LEU A 120 2.23 10.52 1.37
C LEU A 120 2.34 11.98 0.93
N GLN A 121 2.87 12.25 -0.26
CA GLN A 121 2.85 13.61 -0.83
C GLN A 121 1.43 14.10 -1.12
N GLU A 122 0.55 13.22 -1.58
CA GLU A 122 -0.85 13.56 -1.82
C GLU A 122 -1.59 13.84 -0.51
N LEU A 123 -1.35 13.06 0.56
CA LEU A 123 -1.91 13.34 1.90
C LEU A 123 -1.43 14.68 2.48
N GLY A 124 -0.16 15.03 2.28
CA GLY A 124 0.38 16.33 2.71
C GLY A 124 -0.25 17.52 1.98
N ARG A 125 -0.68 17.33 0.72
CA ARG A 125 -1.43 18.35 -0.03
C ARG A 125 -2.86 18.50 0.46
N ASP A 126 -3.49 17.42 0.92
CA ASP A 126 -4.83 17.47 1.50
C ASP A 126 -4.84 18.15 2.88
N GLU A 127 -3.81 17.95 3.71
CA GLU A 127 -3.66 18.72 4.96
C GLU A 127 -3.49 20.24 4.73
N GLN A 128 -2.76 20.63 3.69
CA GLN A 128 -2.59 22.04 3.34
C GLN A 128 -3.87 22.68 2.80
N ARG A 129 -4.81 21.90 2.26
CA ARG A 129 -6.13 22.37 1.81
C ARG A 129 -7.15 22.44 2.93
N LEU A 130 -7.01 21.62 3.96
CA LEU A 130 -7.85 21.62 5.15
C LEU A 130 -7.42 22.67 6.20
N SER A 131 -6.15 23.07 6.18
CA SER A 131 -5.60 24.10 7.09
C SER A 131 -5.68 25.53 6.55
N ARG A 132 -6.38 25.75 5.42
CA ARG A 132 -6.52 27.05 4.75
C ARG A 132 -7.99 27.42 4.58
#